data_AF-W6V8J2-F1
#
_entry.id   AF-W6V8J2-F1
#
_cell.length_a   1.000
_cell.length_b   1.000
_cell.length_c   1.000
_cell.angle_alpha   90.00
_cell.angle_beta   90.00
_cell.angle_gamma   90.00
#
_symmetry.space_group_name_H-M   'P 1'
#
loop_
_entity.id
_entity.type
_entity.pdbx_description
1 polymer ?
#
loop_
_entity_poly.entity_id
_entity_poly.type
_entity_poly.pdbx_seq_one_letter_code
_entity_poly.pdbx_strand_id
1 'polypeptide(L)'
;MGRPSLRSCNPRKVKRPRRRDSLKCKTKRPPGAYALFLQSMKSCYCGDLVAFSRLVAGKWRQLDAKQKAIYEKRAQSLKAKYNSPCKNSACSKYLKFVNAAYRCLRQQHPDWSSKQIRDAWRQDLLACMQSLIPSDLAYYNFREDSKCASVVALSKLDPQDQIF
;
A
#
# COMPACT_ATOMS: atom_id res chain seq x y z
N MET A 1 38.87 20.99 -31.04
CA MET A 1 38.64 21.11 -29.58
C MET A 1 37.36 20.35 -29.21
N GLY A 2 37.42 19.03 -29.06
CA GLY A 2 36.26 18.20 -28.70
C GLY A 2 36.21 17.96 -27.19
N ARG A 3 35.08 18.26 -26.53
CA ARG A 3 34.89 17.98 -25.10
C ARG A 3 34.64 16.47 -24.89
N PRO A 4 35.37 15.79 -24.00
CA PRO A 4 35.07 14.39 -23.67
C PRO A 4 33.75 14.32 -22.88
N SER A 5 32.82 13.51 -23.38
CA SER A 5 31.58 13.16 -22.70
C SER A 5 31.90 12.25 -21.51
N LEU A 6 31.87 12.81 -20.30
CA LEU A 6 31.94 12.02 -19.06
C LEU A 6 30.65 11.22 -18.91
N ARG A 7 30.69 9.94 -19.31
CA ARG A 7 29.68 8.95 -18.92
C ARG A 7 29.72 8.80 -17.41
N SER A 8 28.74 9.42 -16.75
CA SER A 8 28.40 9.16 -15.36
C SER A 8 28.13 7.66 -15.17
N CYS A 9 29.03 6.99 -14.45
CA CYS A 9 28.83 5.62 -14.00
C CYS A 9 27.71 5.61 -12.96
N ASN A 10 26.51 5.27 -13.42
CA ASN A 10 25.34 5.07 -12.56
C ASN A 10 25.68 3.98 -11.51
N PRO A 11 25.72 4.29 -10.20
CA PRO A 11 26.03 3.29 -9.19
C PRO A 11 24.96 2.20 -9.25
N ARG A 12 25.39 0.98 -9.57
CA ARG A 12 24.54 -0.20 -9.63
C ARG A 12 23.79 -0.31 -8.30
N LYS A 13 22.48 -0.10 -8.32
CA LYS A 13 21.61 -0.27 -7.15
C LYS A 13 21.85 -1.67 -6.57
N VAL A 14 22.50 -1.73 -5.41
CA VAL A 14 22.68 -2.97 -4.66
C VAL A 14 21.28 -3.56 -4.42
N LYS A 15 21.03 -4.73 -5.01
CA LYS A 15 19.76 -5.43 -4.95
C LYS A 15 19.60 -5.95 -3.51
N ARG A 16 18.95 -5.16 -2.65
CA ARG A 16 18.66 -5.55 -1.26
C ARG A 16 18.09 -6.98 -1.26
N PRO A 17 18.65 -7.91 -0.45
CA PRO A 17 18.09 -9.25 -0.33
C PRO A 17 16.62 -9.12 0.05
N ARG A 18 15.73 -9.59 -0.83
CA ARG A 18 14.30 -9.61 -0.54
C ARG A 18 14.12 -10.58 0.62
N ARG A 19 13.93 -10.07 1.84
CA ARG A 19 13.39 -10.85 2.97
C ARG A 19 12.11 -11.53 2.47
N ARG A 20 12.20 -12.80 2.09
CA ARG A 20 11.17 -13.51 1.31
C ARG A 20 10.27 -14.39 2.17
N ASP A 21 10.51 -14.45 3.48
CA ASP A 21 9.86 -15.45 4.33
C ASP A 21 8.67 -14.93 5.15
N SER A 22 8.46 -13.61 5.25
CA SER A 22 7.35 -13.04 6.03
C SER A 22 6.03 -12.87 5.26
N LEU A 23 5.94 -13.36 4.02
CA LEU A 23 4.76 -13.18 3.14
C LEU A 23 3.98 -14.47 2.88
N LYS A 24 4.06 -15.46 3.79
CA LYS A 24 3.39 -16.77 3.69
C LYS A 24 1.85 -16.71 3.62
N CYS A 25 1.26 -15.52 3.72
CA CYS A 25 -0.17 -15.30 3.62
C CYS A 25 -0.64 -14.55 2.36
N LYS A 26 0.25 -14.24 1.42
CA LYS A 26 -0.17 -13.70 0.11
C LYS A 26 -0.62 -14.84 -0.78
N THR A 27 -1.90 -15.22 -0.69
CA THR A 27 -2.57 -15.99 -1.74
C THR A 27 -2.26 -15.33 -3.10
N LYS A 28 -1.90 -16.12 -4.11
CA LYS A 28 -1.57 -15.59 -5.44
C LYS A 28 -2.81 -14.87 -6.00
N ARG A 29 -2.59 -13.73 -6.67
CA ARG A 29 -3.68 -12.98 -7.32
C ARG A 29 -4.46 -13.91 -8.26
N PRO A 30 -5.80 -13.83 -8.28
CA PRO A 30 -6.61 -14.67 -9.14
C PRO A 30 -6.34 -14.31 -10.61
N PRO A 31 -6.39 -15.29 -11.53
CA PRO A 31 -6.23 -15.02 -12.96
C PRO A 31 -7.38 -14.15 -13.49
N GLY A 32 -7.04 -13.21 -14.38
CA GLY A 32 -8.03 -12.43 -15.12
C GLY A 32 -8.67 -13.22 -16.27
N ALA A 33 -9.67 -12.63 -16.95
CA ALA A 33 -10.43 -13.28 -18.01
C ALA A 33 -9.53 -13.82 -19.15
N TYR A 34 -8.60 -12.99 -19.63
CA TYR A 34 -7.64 -13.40 -20.65
C TYR A 34 -6.71 -14.52 -20.20
N ALA A 35 -6.32 -14.55 -18.91
CA ALA A 35 -5.49 -15.62 -18.38
C ALA A 35 -6.24 -16.96 -18.29
N LEU A 36 -7.54 -16.93 -18.00
CA LEU A 36 -8.40 -18.11 -18.06
C LEU A 36 -8.56 -18.64 -19.49
N PHE A 37 -8.67 -17.74 -20.46
CA PHE A 37 -8.68 -18.10 -21.88
C PHE A 37 -7.34 -18.70 -22.35
N LEU A 38 -6.22 -18.14 -21.91
CA LEU A 38 -4.90 -18.72 -22.17
C LEU A 38 -4.79 -20.13 -21.59
N GLN A 39 -5.31 -20.36 -20.38
CA GLN A 39 -5.29 -21.69 -19.75
C GLN A 39 -6.10 -22.72 -20.55
N SER A 40 -7.26 -22.36 -21.11
CA SER A 40 -8.05 -23.27 -21.93
C SER A 40 -7.40 -23.59 -23.27
N MET A 41 -6.62 -22.66 -23.86
CA MET A 41 -5.91 -22.91 -25.11
C MET A 41 -4.56 -23.59 -24.91
N LYS A 42 -3.92 -23.42 -23.76
CA LYS A 42 -2.57 -23.96 -23.49
C LYS A 42 -2.52 -25.49 -23.55
N SER A 43 -3.58 -26.18 -23.14
CA SER A 43 -3.64 -27.65 -23.20
C SER A 43 -3.58 -28.22 -24.62
N CYS A 44 -3.96 -27.43 -25.62
CA CYS A 44 -4.04 -27.87 -27.01
C CYS A 44 -2.83 -27.42 -27.84
N TYR A 45 -1.86 -26.72 -27.25
CA TYR A 45 -0.73 -26.15 -27.98
C TYR A 45 0.59 -26.75 -27.51
N CYS A 46 1.28 -27.42 -28.43
CA CYS A 46 2.65 -27.89 -28.27
C CYS A 46 3.53 -27.10 -29.26
N GLY A 47 4.35 -26.18 -28.77
CA GLY A 47 5.21 -25.36 -29.61
C GLY A 47 5.85 -24.20 -28.86
N ASP A 48 6.42 -23.26 -29.62
CA ASP A 48 7.05 -22.07 -29.04
C ASP A 48 6.02 -21.17 -28.33
N LEU A 49 6.36 -20.77 -27.11
CA LEU A 49 5.54 -19.93 -26.24
C LEU A 49 5.40 -18.50 -26.78
N VAL A 50 6.42 -17.99 -27.48
CA VAL A 50 6.37 -16.63 -28.03
C VAL A 50 5.36 -16.60 -29.19
N ALA A 51 5.44 -17.55 -30.12
CA ALA A 51 4.46 -17.72 -31.18
C ALA A 51 3.03 -17.93 -30.64
N PHE A 52 2.87 -18.78 -29.61
CA PHE A 52 1.58 -19.02 -28.94
C PHE A 52 0.97 -17.73 -28.39
N SER A 53 1.76 -16.94 -27.66
CA SER A 53 1.27 -15.73 -27.01
C SER A 53 0.71 -14.71 -28.03
N ARG A 54 1.36 -14.58 -29.18
CA ARG A 54 0.93 -13.71 -30.28
C ARG A 54 -0.38 -14.22 -30.90
N LEU A 55 -0.46 -15.52 -31.18
CA LEU A 55 -1.64 -16.15 -31.74
C LEU A 55 -2.86 -16.01 -30.83
N VAL A 56 -2.71 -16.31 -29.54
CA VAL A 56 -3.82 -16.22 -28.58
C VAL A 56 -4.24 -14.78 -28.35
N ALA A 57 -3.30 -13.82 -28.34
CA ALA A 57 -3.64 -12.40 -28.29
C ALA A 57 -4.48 -11.96 -29.50
N GLY A 58 -4.16 -12.46 -30.70
CA GLY A 58 -4.97 -12.23 -31.91
C GLY A 58 -6.38 -12.81 -31.78
N LYS A 59 -6.50 -14.09 -31.39
CA LYS A 59 -7.79 -14.76 -31.18
C LYS A 59 -8.64 -14.07 -30.11
N TRP A 60 -8.02 -13.60 -29.03
CA TRP A 60 -8.74 -12.86 -27.99
C TRP A 60 -9.32 -11.54 -28.50
N ARG A 61 -8.59 -10.81 -29.36
CA ARG A 61 -9.11 -9.56 -29.95
C ARG A 61 -10.31 -9.83 -30.85
N GLN A 62 -10.25 -10.89 -31.67
CA GLN A 62 -11.29 -11.32 -32.59
C GLN A 62 -12.52 -11.97 -31.93
N LEU A 63 -12.41 -12.39 -30.66
CA LEU A 63 -13.52 -13.02 -29.95
C LEU A 63 -14.71 -12.07 -29.79
N ASP A 64 -15.92 -12.59 -30.01
CA ASP A 64 -17.17 -11.85 -29.80
C ASP A 64 -17.37 -11.48 -28.31
N ALA A 65 -18.10 -10.40 -28.07
CA ALA A 65 -18.40 -9.91 -26.72
C ALA A 65 -19.11 -10.98 -25.88
N LYS A 66 -20.00 -11.79 -26.47
CA LYS A 66 -20.71 -12.87 -25.77
C LYS A 66 -19.74 -13.93 -25.23
N GLN A 67 -18.73 -14.28 -26.02
CA GLN A 67 -17.72 -15.26 -25.62
C GLN A 67 -16.76 -14.70 -24.56
N LYS A 68 -16.37 -13.42 -24.69
CA LYS A 68 -15.56 -12.72 -23.66
C LYS A 68 -16.27 -12.66 -22.32
N ALA A 69 -17.58 -12.40 -22.33
CA ALA A 69 -18.40 -12.31 -21.12
C ALA A 69 -18.37 -13.60 -20.28
N ILE A 70 -18.26 -14.78 -20.91
CA ILE A 70 -18.13 -16.06 -20.19
C ILE A 70 -16.86 -16.07 -19.34
N TYR A 71 -15.72 -15.66 -19.91
CA TYR A 71 -14.44 -15.61 -19.20
C TYR A 71 -14.40 -14.49 -18.16
N GLU A 72 -15.04 -13.36 -18.44
CA GLU A 72 -15.17 -12.26 -17.48
C GLU A 72 -15.99 -12.66 -16.26
N LYS A 73 -17.14 -13.31 -16.45
CA LYS A 73 -17.96 -13.84 -15.35
C LYS A 73 -17.19 -14.83 -14.48
N ARG A 74 -16.40 -15.72 -15.10
CA ARG A 74 -15.52 -16.65 -14.37
C ARG A 74 -14.43 -15.91 -13.59
N ALA A 75 -13.77 -14.92 -14.21
CA ALA A 75 -12.75 -14.11 -13.55
C ALA A 75 -13.30 -13.29 -12.38
N GLN A 76 -14.50 -12.72 -12.52
CA GLN A 76 -15.21 -12.02 -11.45
C GLN A 76 -15.53 -12.96 -10.28
N SER A 77 -16.02 -14.17 -10.56
CA SER A 77 -16.26 -15.18 -9.52
C SER A 77 -14.98 -15.56 -8.76
N LEU A 78 -13.86 -15.74 -9.47
CA LEU A 78 -12.56 -16.02 -8.83
C LEU A 78 -12.05 -14.83 -8.00
N LYS A 79 -12.25 -13.61 -8.49
CA LYS A 79 -11.90 -12.38 -7.76
C LYS A 79 -12.72 -12.23 -6.48
N ALA A 80 -14.02 -12.54 -6.54
CA ALA A 80 -14.90 -12.53 -5.37
C ALA A 80 -14.41 -13.51 -4.29
N LYS A 81 -14.03 -14.74 -4.68
CA LYS A 81 -13.46 -15.74 -3.75
C LYS A 81 -12.11 -15.29 -3.15
N TYR A 82 -11.29 -14.61 -3.94
CA TYR A 82 -9.96 -14.14 -3.50
C TYR A 82 -10.01 -13.02 -2.48
N ASN A 83 -11.00 -12.13 -2.56
CA ASN A 83 -11.14 -10.98 -1.66
C ASN A 83 -11.51 -11.36 -0.22
N SER A 84 -11.57 -12.65 0.11
CA SER A 84 -11.68 -13.10 1.49
C SER A 84 -10.49 -12.56 2.32
N PRO A 85 -10.76 -11.95 3.49
CA PRO A 85 -9.70 -11.36 4.30
C PRO A 85 -8.68 -12.43 4.64
N CYS A 86 -7.43 -12.19 4.25
CA CYS A 86 -6.33 -13.06 4.57
C CYS A 86 -6.24 -13.23 6.10
N LYS A 87 -6.13 -14.46 6.59
CA LYS A 87 -6.11 -14.79 8.03
C LYS A 87 -4.95 -14.11 8.79
N ASN A 88 -3.87 -13.71 8.09
CA ASN A 88 -2.77 -12.93 8.69
C ASN A 88 -2.90 -11.41 8.47
N SER A 89 -4.12 -10.91 8.19
CA SER A 89 -4.42 -9.47 8.15
C SER A 89 -4.46 -8.81 9.53
N ALA A 90 -4.01 -9.50 10.58
CA ALA A 90 -3.66 -8.92 11.87
C ALA A 90 -2.53 -7.90 11.66
N CYS A 91 -2.92 -6.74 11.16
CA CYS A 91 -2.16 -5.52 11.15
C CYS A 91 -1.55 -5.39 12.55
N SER A 92 -0.22 -5.34 12.63
CA SER A 92 0.48 -5.16 13.91
C SER A 92 -0.20 -4.05 14.71
N LYS A 93 -0.28 -4.18 16.04
CA LYS A 93 -0.89 -3.15 16.91
C LYS A 93 -0.38 -1.75 16.57
N TYR A 94 0.93 -1.63 16.32
CA TYR A 94 1.57 -0.41 15.81
C TYR A 94 0.92 0.10 14.52
N LEU A 95 0.77 -0.75 13.50
CA LEU A 95 0.23 -0.34 12.21
C LEU A 95 -1.27 0.04 12.31
N LYS A 96 -2.03 -0.56 13.23
CA LYS A 96 -3.40 -0.10 13.55
C LYS A 96 -3.39 1.30 14.13
N PHE A 97 -2.51 1.56 15.11
CA PHE A 97 -2.33 2.88 15.71
C PHE A 97 -1.92 3.94 14.67
N VAL A 98 -0.91 3.65 13.84
CA VAL A 98 -0.47 4.55 12.75
C VAL A 98 -1.62 4.85 11.79
N ASN A 99 -2.38 3.84 11.39
CA ASN A 99 -3.52 4.02 10.49
C ASN A 99 -4.65 4.86 11.13
N ALA A 100 -4.89 4.70 12.44
CA ALA A 100 -5.87 5.50 13.17
C ALA A 100 -5.43 6.97 13.23
N ALA A 101 -4.19 7.25 13.65
CA ALA A 101 -3.63 8.59 13.69
C ALA A 101 -3.65 9.25 12.29
N TYR A 102 -3.26 8.52 11.25
CA TYR A 102 -3.31 8.99 9.87
C TYR A 102 -4.73 9.35 9.42
N ARG A 103 -5.74 8.56 9.80
CA ARG A 103 -7.16 8.84 9.47
C ARG A 103 -7.64 10.12 10.15
N CYS A 104 -7.30 10.34 11.42
CA CYS A 104 -7.66 11.56 12.14
C CYS A 104 -7.06 12.81 11.47
N LEU A 105 -5.76 12.79 11.15
CA LEU A 105 -5.11 13.89 10.44
C LEU A 105 -5.73 14.14 9.07
N ARG A 106 -6.15 13.08 8.37
CA ARG A 106 -6.80 13.22 7.06
C ARG A 106 -8.20 13.82 7.15
N GLN A 107 -8.92 13.56 8.24
CA GLN A 107 -10.23 14.17 8.50
C GLN A 107 -10.09 15.66 8.84
N GLN A 108 -9.05 16.03 9.58
CA GLN A 108 -8.77 17.43 9.93
C GLN A 108 -8.22 18.23 8.75
N HIS A 109 -7.42 17.61 7.88
CA HIS A 109 -6.78 18.27 6.75
C HIS A 109 -7.04 17.49 5.44
N PRO A 110 -8.23 17.64 4.83
CA PRO A 110 -8.57 16.93 3.60
C PRO A 110 -7.67 17.33 2.41
N ASP A 111 -7.25 18.60 2.38
CA ASP A 111 -6.44 19.18 1.29
C ASP A 111 -4.95 18.84 1.39
N TRP A 112 -4.49 18.30 2.52
CA TRP A 112 -3.08 17.98 2.68
C TRP A 112 -2.68 16.79 1.80
N SER A 113 -1.50 16.90 1.19
CA SER A 113 -0.86 15.77 0.53
C SER A 113 -0.45 14.70 1.55
N SER A 114 -0.34 13.44 1.11
CA SER A 114 0.15 12.35 1.98
C SER A 114 1.59 12.56 2.47
N LYS A 115 2.36 13.44 1.82
CA LYS A 115 3.69 13.84 2.30
C LYS A 115 3.56 14.75 3.53
N GLN A 116 2.76 15.81 3.43
CA GLN A 116 2.51 16.75 4.53
C GLN A 116 1.95 16.05 5.77
N ILE A 117 0.98 15.15 5.62
CA ILE A 117 0.41 14.39 6.75
C ILE A 117 1.48 13.53 7.44
N ARG A 118 2.38 12.89 6.67
CA ARG A 118 3.46 12.06 7.24
C ARG A 118 4.52 12.90 7.93
N ASP A 119 4.84 14.07 7.38
CA ASP A 119 5.85 14.95 7.97
C ASP A 119 5.32 15.60 9.25
N ALA A 120 4.06 16.06 9.27
CA ALA A 120 3.38 16.54 10.47
C ALA A 120 3.31 15.45 11.56
N TRP A 121 2.83 14.25 11.21
CA TRP A 121 2.79 13.13 12.16
C TRP A 121 4.18 12.75 12.69
N ARG A 122 5.23 12.82 11.87
CA ARG A 122 6.61 12.58 12.31
C ARG A 122 7.06 13.67 13.30
N GLN A 123 6.72 14.93 13.05
CA GLN A 123 7.04 16.04 13.95
C GLN A 123 6.33 15.87 15.30
N ASP A 124 5.04 15.53 15.30
CA ASP A 124 4.27 15.26 16.52
C ASP A 124 4.86 14.09 17.33
N LEU A 125 5.24 13.01 16.65
CA LEU A 125 5.91 11.88 17.29
C LEU A 125 7.25 12.27 17.90
N LEU A 126 8.06 13.06 17.20
CA LEU A 126 9.36 13.52 17.70
C LEU A 126 9.19 14.45 18.90
N ALA A 127 8.24 15.38 18.84
CA ALA A 127 7.91 16.28 19.95
C ALA A 127 7.44 15.49 21.19
N CYS A 128 6.58 14.50 21.00
CA CYS A 128 6.12 13.60 22.06
C CYS A 128 7.28 12.76 22.64
N MET A 129 8.15 12.20 21.80
CA MET A 129 9.32 11.46 22.27
C MET A 129 10.31 12.33 23.06
N GLN A 130 10.44 13.61 22.70
CA GLN A 130 11.32 14.56 23.41
C GLN A 130 10.74 15.00 24.76
N SER A 131 9.41 15.11 24.87
CA SER A 131 8.75 15.45 26.15
C SER A 131 8.65 14.27 27.12
N LEU A 132 8.75 13.02 26.62
CA LEU A 132 8.77 11.79 27.41
C LEU A 132 10.15 11.42 27.99
N ILE A 133 11.16 12.30 27.90
CA ILE A 133 12.45 12.11 28.58
C ILE A 133 12.39 12.78 29.97
N PRO A 134 11.84 12.07 30.97
CA PRO A 134 12.47 12.04 32.30
C PRO A 134 12.73 10.60 32.75
N SER A 135 14.01 10.25 32.89
CA SER A 135 14.68 9.25 33.73
C SER A 135 14.13 7.83 34.01
N ASP A 136 12.98 7.39 33.51
CA ASP A 136 12.51 6.02 33.76
C ASP A 136 11.99 5.32 32.50
N LEU A 137 12.87 4.47 31.92
CA LEU A 137 12.60 3.56 30.81
C LEU A 137 11.73 2.35 31.23
N ALA A 138 10.61 2.60 31.91
CA ALA A 138 9.63 1.57 32.21
C ALA A 138 8.65 1.39 31.04
N TYR A 139 9.05 0.52 30.11
CA TYR A 139 8.19 -0.42 29.38
C TYR A 139 6.84 0.08 28.81
N TYR A 140 6.77 0.26 27.49
CA TYR A 140 5.53 0.56 26.74
C TYR A 140 4.46 -0.53 26.93
N ASN A 141 3.60 -0.36 27.94
CA ASN A 141 2.26 -0.92 27.97
C ASN A 141 1.29 0.17 27.50
N PHE A 142 0.98 0.17 26.21
CA PHE A 142 -0.05 1.03 25.61
C PHE A 142 -1.41 0.66 26.20
N ARG A 143 -1.86 1.40 27.21
CA ARG A 143 -3.17 1.26 27.86
C ARG A 143 -4.23 1.75 26.85
N GLU A 144 -5.18 0.88 26.49
CA GLU A 144 -6.25 1.17 25.51
C GLU A 144 -7.32 2.14 26.01
N ASP A 145 -7.16 2.69 27.21
CA ASP A 145 -8.16 3.51 27.84
C ASP A 145 -8.00 4.99 27.44
N SER A 146 -8.81 5.38 26.46
CA SER A 146 -9.54 6.65 26.49
C SER A 146 -8.71 7.93 26.67
N LYS A 147 -8.24 8.50 25.55
CA LYS A 147 -8.19 9.95 25.24
C LYS A 147 -7.25 10.22 24.04
N CYS A 148 -7.63 9.81 22.84
CA CYS A 148 -7.16 10.52 21.63
C CYS A 148 -8.00 11.79 21.35
N ALA A 149 -8.73 12.29 22.35
CA ALA A 149 -9.66 13.41 22.21
C ALA A 149 -9.15 14.76 22.76
N SER A 150 -7.90 14.89 23.23
CA SER A 150 -7.51 16.16 23.89
C SER A 150 -6.05 16.60 23.79
N VAL A 151 -5.30 16.24 22.74
CA VAL A 151 -3.96 16.84 22.52
C VAL A 151 -4.01 18.04 21.56
N VAL A 152 -5.19 18.45 21.08
CA VAL A 152 -5.36 19.72 20.34
C VAL A 152 -6.44 20.58 21.01
N ALA A 153 -6.12 21.12 22.19
CA ALA A 153 -6.95 22.13 22.84
C ALA A 153 -6.11 23.08 23.73
N LEU A 154 -4.91 23.49 23.27
CA LEU A 154 -4.06 24.45 23.98
C LEU A 154 -3.41 25.46 23.02
N SER A 155 -4.17 25.95 22.03
CA SER A 155 -3.70 27.02 21.13
C SER A 155 -4.79 28.02 20.72
N LYS A 156 -5.87 28.14 21.50
CA LYS A 156 -6.79 29.27 21.42
C LYS A 156 -6.86 29.96 22.78
N LEU A 157 -5.78 30.63 23.14
CA LEU A 157 -5.83 31.73 24.10
C LEU A 157 -5.56 32.98 23.27
N ASP A 158 -6.65 33.64 22.86
CA ASP A 158 -6.62 35.03 22.39
C ASP A 158 -6.25 35.92 23.59
N PRO A 159 -5.18 36.73 23.52
CA PRO A 159 -4.84 37.70 24.55
C PRO A 159 -5.37 39.08 24.16
N GLN A 160 -6.69 39.27 24.20
CA GLN A 160 -7.32 40.59 23.99
C GLN A 160 -8.63 40.70 24.78
N ASP A 161 -8.55 40.71 26.11
CA ASP A 161 -9.60 41.36 26.94
C ASP A 161 -9.06 41.59 28.38
N GLN A 162 -8.13 42.54 28.47
CA GLN A 162 -7.98 43.38 29.65
C GLN A 162 -7.93 44.83 29.14
N ILE A 163 -8.60 45.71 29.89
CA ILE A 163 -8.77 47.17 29.71
C ILE A 163 -10.13 47.55 29.09
N PHE A 164 -11.18 47.59 29.92
CA PHE A 164 -11.68 48.84 30.53
C PHE A 164 -12.60 48.55 31.72
#